data_AF-A0A968T2S3-F1
#
_entry.id   AF-A0A968T2S3-F1
#
_cell.length_a   1.000
_cell.length_b   1.000
_cell.length_c   1.000
_cell.angle_alpha   90.00
_cell.angle_beta   90.00
_cell.angle_gamma   90.00
#
_symmetry.space_group_name_H-M   'P 1'
#
loop_
_entity.id
_entity.type
_entity.pdbx_description
1 polymer ?
#
loop_
_entity_poly.entity_id
_entity_poly.type
_entity_poly.pdbx_seq_one_letter_code
_entity_poly.pdbx_strand_id
1 'polypeptide(L)'
;MLHFCCRSHIFVQRTDIPDLNIFSGKKQSAAQNNGSHVFSPLNGKVIKLNVKKGDKVKKGELLLIIESMKMENNIVSPAEAVVSDVMVSSGDQVIGKELLIKLSMLN
;
A
#
# COMPACT_ATOMS: atom_id res chain seq x y z
N MET A 1 -9.43 40.53 -50.20
CA MET A 1 -10.87 40.43 -50.52
C MET A 1 -11.10 39.06 -51.16
N LEU A 2 -11.95 38.23 -50.54
CA LEU A 2 -12.49 36.91 -50.94
C LEU A 2 -11.67 36.02 -51.92
N HIS A 3 -11.34 34.80 -51.51
CA HIS A 3 -12.06 33.62 -52.04
C HIS A 3 -11.72 32.32 -51.27
N PHE A 4 -12.79 31.60 -50.89
CA PHE A 4 -12.81 30.18 -50.54
C PHE A 4 -12.32 29.29 -51.69
N CYS A 5 -11.91 28.05 -51.39
CA CYS A 5 -12.21 26.78 -52.10
C CYS A 5 -10.94 25.89 -52.16
N CYS A 6 -10.86 24.61 -51.77
CA CYS A 6 -11.68 23.65 -51.01
C CYS A 6 -10.82 22.36 -50.93
N ARG A 7 -11.13 21.48 -49.96
CA ARG A 7 -11.01 20.01 -50.08
C ARG A 7 -9.63 19.34 -49.93
N SER A 8 -9.30 18.95 -48.69
CA SER A 8 -8.58 17.70 -48.46
C SER A 8 -8.69 17.29 -47.00
N HIS A 9 -9.26 16.09 -46.78
CA HIS A 9 -9.30 15.31 -45.55
C HIS A 9 -8.49 15.90 -44.38
N ILE A 10 -9.16 16.64 -43.50
CA ILE A 10 -8.61 16.97 -42.20
C ILE A 10 -9.07 15.88 -41.24
N PHE A 11 -8.16 14.95 -41.00
CA PHE A 11 -8.16 14.14 -39.79
C PHE A 11 -8.04 15.16 -38.64
N VAL A 12 -9.18 15.59 -38.08
CA VAL A 12 -9.18 16.40 -36.87
C VAL A 12 -8.66 15.47 -35.78
N GLN A 13 -7.35 15.48 -35.57
CA GLN A 13 -6.80 15.09 -34.29
C GLN A 13 -7.39 16.09 -33.30
N ARG A 14 -8.47 15.69 -32.65
CA ARG A 14 -8.94 16.35 -31.43
C ARG A 14 -7.81 16.22 -30.42
N THR A 15 -7.03 17.26 -30.27
CA THR A 15 -6.06 17.44 -29.19
C THR A 15 -6.73 17.74 -27.84
N ASP A 16 -8.06 17.75 -27.80
CA ASP A 16 -8.85 18.08 -26.62
C ASP A 16 -9.32 16.87 -25.81
N ILE A 17 -8.75 15.69 -26.08
CA ILE A 17 -8.84 14.55 -25.16
C ILE A 17 -7.49 14.46 -24.47
N PRO A 18 -7.29 15.06 -23.28
CA PRO A 18 -6.22 14.60 -22.42
C PRO A 18 -6.52 13.14 -22.11
N ASP A 19 -5.70 12.24 -22.67
CA ASP A 19 -5.70 10.83 -22.33
C ASP A 19 -5.91 10.68 -20.81
N LEU A 20 -6.91 9.89 -20.44
CA LEU A 20 -7.07 9.31 -19.10
C LEU A 20 -5.92 8.32 -18.84
N ASN A 21 -4.69 8.83 -18.89
CA ASN A 21 -3.45 8.14 -18.58
C ASN A 21 -2.65 8.97 -17.57
N ILE A 22 -3.37 9.57 -16.61
CA ILE A 22 -2.82 10.18 -15.40
C ILE A 22 -3.46 9.47 -14.20
N PHE A 23 -3.10 8.20 -14.03
CA PHE A 23 -2.96 7.61 -12.70
C PHE A 23 -1.63 6.86 -12.66
N SER A 24 -0.57 7.64 -12.84
CA SER A 24 0.75 7.30 -12.35
C SER A 24 0.67 7.14 -10.83
N GLY A 25 0.87 5.91 -10.36
CA GLY A 25 0.79 5.56 -8.95
C GLY A 25 1.47 4.22 -8.66
N LYS A 26 2.80 4.19 -8.81
CA LYS A 26 3.72 3.12 -8.38
C LYS A 26 3.46 1.72 -8.97
N LYS A 27 4.22 1.42 -10.02
CA LYS A 27 4.79 0.10 -10.25
C LYS A 27 5.73 -0.24 -9.09
N GLN A 28 5.21 -0.79 -8.00
CA GLN A 28 6.02 -1.47 -7.01
C GLN A 28 6.19 -2.92 -7.47
N SER A 29 7.31 -3.14 -8.15
CA SER A 29 7.93 -4.45 -8.26
C SER A 29 8.14 -4.98 -6.84
N ALA A 30 7.20 -5.76 -6.32
CA ALA A 30 7.45 -6.59 -5.16
C ALA A 30 8.25 -7.77 -5.67
N ALA A 31 9.56 -7.70 -5.39
CA ALA A 31 10.50 -8.77 -5.53
C ALA A 31 9.88 -10.10 -5.10
N GLN A 32 10.23 -11.17 -5.82
CA GLN A 32 10.24 -12.52 -5.29
C GLN A 32 11.16 -12.54 -4.08
N ASN A 33 10.63 -12.11 -2.94
CA ASN A 33 11.21 -12.29 -1.63
C ASN A 33 10.23 -13.24 -0.95
N ASN A 34 10.72 -14.34 -0.39
CA ASN A 34 9.95 -15.28 0.41
C ASN A 34 9.54 -14.64 1.76
N GLY A 35 8.97 -13.44 1.68
CA GLY A 35 8.61 -12.57 2.78
C GLY A 35 7.13 -12.27 2.73
N SER A 36 6.44 -12.53 3.85
CA SER A 36 5.03 -12.20 4.01
C SER A 36 4.90 -10.72 4.40
N HIS A 37 3.96 -10.03 3.76
CA HIS A 37 3.70 -8.62 4.01
C HIS A 37 2.41 -8.48 4.82
N VAL A 38 2.48 -7.79 5.96
CA VAL A 38 1.31 -7.51 6.79
C VAL A 38 0.81 -6.11 6.44
N PHE A 39 -0.39 -6.05 5.90
CA PHE A 39 -1.06 -4.81 5.52
C PHE A 39 -2.12 -4.42 6.54
N SER A 40 -2.42 -3.12 6.61
CA SER A 40 -3.50 -2.63 7.46
C SER A 40 -4.87 -3.01 6.87
N PRO A 41 -5.74 -3.70 7.63
CA PRO A 41 -7.08 -4.03 7.16
C PRO A 41 -8.02 -2.80 7.16
N LEU A 42 -7.68 -1.77 7.91
CA LEU A 42 -8.54 -0.62 8.19
C LEU A 42 -7.71 0.66 8.39
N ASN A 43 -8.34 1.80 8.16
CA ASN A 43 -7.76 3.09 8.51
C ASN A 43 -7.87 3.31 10.02
N GLY A 44 -6.81 3.84 10.64
CA GLY A 44 -6.79 4.03 12.09
C GLY A 44 -5.48 4.63 12.58
N LYS A 45 -5.25 4.55 13.89
CA LYS A 45 -4.03 5.00 14.54
C LYS A 45 -3.36 3.83 15.24
N VAL A 46 -2.05 3.67 15.06
CA VAL A 46 -1.27 2.67 15.81
C VAL A 46 -1.17 3.16 17.25
N ILE A 47 -1.80 2.46 18.19
CA ILE A 47 -1.73 2.81 19.62
C ILE A 47 -0.61 2.07 20.33
N LYS A 48 -0.22 0.89 19.81
CA LYS A 48 0.82 0.06 20.41
C LYS A 48 1.52 -0.77 19.35
N LEU A 49 2.85 -0.77 19.41
CA LEU A 49 3.72 -1.67 18.65
C LEU A 49 4.34 -2.68 19.62
N ASN A 50 4.06 -3.97 19.44
CA ASN A 50 4.52 -5.04 20.32
C ASN A 50 5.79 -5.74 19.81
N VAL A 51 6.21 -5.45 18.58
CA VAL A 51 7.33 -6.12 17.91
C VAL A 51 8.34 -5.11 17.38
N LYS A 52 9.58 -5.59 17.20
CA LYS A 52 10.70 -4.83 16.65
C LYS A 52 11.34 -5.60 15.52
N LYS A 53 12.12 -4.90 14.70
CA LYS A 53 12.94 -5.53 13.65
C LYS A 53 13.89 -6.56 14.29
N GLY A 54 13.89 -7.77 13.75
CA GLY A 54 14.67 -8.91 14.24
C GLY A 54 13.93 -9.86 15.17
N ASP A 55 12.73 -9.49 15.66
CA ASP A 55 11.98 -10.33 16.59
C ASP A 55 11.40 -11.57 15.89
N LYS A 56 11.45 -12.72 16.59
CA LYS A 56 10.76 -13.94 16.18
C LYS A 56 9.33 -13.90 16.69
N VAL A 57 8.37 -14.06 15.77
CA VAL A 57 6.94 -14.08 16.06
C VAL A 57 6.35 -15.44 15.72
N LYS A 58 5.37 -15.90 16.52
CA LYS A 58 4.64 -17.15 16.28
C LYS A 58 3.32 -16.88 15.57
N LYS A 59 2.69 -17.93 15.04
CA LYS A 59 1.32 -17.83 14.53
C LYS A 59 0.38 -17.35 15.65
N GLY A 60 -0.36 -16.28 15.38
CA GLY A 60 -1.28 -15.66 16.34
C GLY A 60 -0.63 -14.69 17.33
N GLU A 61 0.70 -14.50 17.26
CA GLU A 61 1.40 -13.52 18.09
C GLU A 61 0.92 -12.10 17.76
N LEU A 62 0.69 -11.28 18.78
CA LEU A 62 0.27 -9.89 18.63
C LEU A 62 1.43 -9.03 18.11
N LEU A 63 1.28 -8.46 16.91
CA LEU A 63 2.28 -7.61 16.29
C LEU A 63 2.11 -6.15 16.72
N LEU A 64 0.89 -5.64 16.56
CA LEU A 64 0.53 -4.25 16.88
C LEU A 64 -0.97 -4.10 17.08
N ILE A 65 -1.38 -2.97 17.65
CA ILE A 65 -2.78 -2.63 17.90
C ILE A 65 -3.10 -1.33 17.16
N ILE A 66 -4.17 -1.36 16.36
CA ILE A 66 -4.69 -0.21 15.63
C ILE A 66 -6.02 0.17 16.26
N GLU A 67 -6.16 1.43 16.65
CA GLU A 67 -7.43 2.01 17.04
C GLU A 67 -8.12 2.57 15.80
N SER A 68 -9.36 2.18 15.57
CA SER A 68 -10.24 2.80 14.57
C SER A 68 -11.64 2.96 15.13
N MET A 69 -12.17 4.18 15.04
CA MET A 69 -13.54 4.50 15.45
C MET A 69 -13.89 4.01 16.87
N LYS A 70 -12.99 4.26 17.85
CA LYS A 70 -13.08 3.85 19.28
C LYS A 70 -12.98 2.34 19.54
N MET A 71 -12.58 1.56 18.54
CA MET A 71 -12.37 0.12 18.67
C MET A 71 -10.91 -0.22 18.43
N GLU A 72 -10.34 -1.00 19.34
CA GLU A 72 -8.99 -1.55 19.20
C GLU A 72 -9.03 -2.82 18.34
N ASN A 73 -8.20 -2.87 17.31
CA ASN A 73 -8.04 -4.03 16.45
C ASN A 73 -6.63 -4.57 16.56
N ASN A 74 -6.54 -5.84 16.95
CA ASN A 74 -5.30 -6.56 17.15
C ASN A 74 -4.81 -7.14 15.82
N ILE A 75 -3.63 -6.71 15.38
CA ILE A 75 -2.97 -7.28 14.20
C ILE A 75 -2.05 -8.39 14.67
N VAL A 76 -2.36 -9.62 14.25
CA VAL A 76 -1.63 -10.83 14.64
C VAL A 76 -0.82 -11.41 13.47
N SER A 77 0.22 -12.17 13.78
CA SER A 77 1.01 -12.85 12.76
C SER A 77 0.26 -14.04 12.16
N PRO A 78 0.22 -14.19 10.82
CA PRO A 78 -0.45 -15.34 10.16
C PRO A 78 0.32 -16.65 10.30
N ALA A 79 1.62 -16.60 10.56
CA ALA A 79 2.52 -17.75 10.66
C ALA A 79 3.72 -17.46 11.58
N GLU A 80 4.53 -18.47 11.85
CA GLU A 80 5.83 -18.28 12.50
C GLU A 80 6.83 -17.64 11.52
N ALA A 81 7.42 -16.51 11.92
CA ALA A 81 8.27 -15.71 11.06
C ALA A 81 9.21 -14.81 11.88
N VAL A 82 10.18 -14.19 11.21
CA VAL A 82 11.03 -13.13 11.78
C VAL A 82 10.59 -11.79 11.22
N VAL A 83 10.45 -10.79 12.08
CA VAL A 83 10.17 -9.40 11.67
C VAL A 83 11.39 -8.85 10.93
N SER A 84 11.28 -8.72 9.61
CA SER A 84 12.35 -8.18 8.77
C SER A 84 12.42 -6.67 8.85
N ASP A 85 11.27 -6.00 8.88
CA ASP A 85 11.19 -4.55 8.97
C ASP A 85 9.82 -4.08 9.46
N VAL A 86 9.78 -2.93 10.11
CA VAL A 86 8.56 -2.30 10.63
C VAL A 86 8.47 -0.89 10.04
N MET A 87 7.40 -0.61 9.30
CA MET A 87 7.22 0.65 8.57
C MET A 87 6.42 1.70 9.34
N VAL A 88 5.96 1.37 10.55
CA VAL A 88 5.07 2.20 11.37
C VAL A 88 5.57 2.29 12.81
N SER A 89 5.23 3.39 13.47
CA SER A 89 5.53 3.63 14.88
C SER A 89 4.26 3.81 15.70
N SER A 90 4.35 3.62 17.01
CA SER A 90 3.27 3.97 17.94
C SER A 90 2.95 5.46 17.81
N GLY A 91 1.69 5.78 17.54
CA GLY A 91 1.20 7.13 17.28
C GLY A 91 0.89 7.42 15.82
N ASP A 92 1.41 6.62 14.88
CA ASP A 92 1.25 6.87 13.45
C ASP A 92 -0.18 6.59 12.98
N GLN A 93 -0.62 7.41 12.02
CA GLN A 93 -1.88 7.21 11.34
C GLN A 93 -1.66 6.30 10.14
N VAL A 94 -2.44 5.22 10.07
CA VAL A 94 -2.36 4.22 9.00
C VAL A 94 -3.61 4.24 8.16
N ILE A 95 -3.45 4.07 6.85
CA ILE A 95 -4.57 3.92 5.92
C ILE A 95 -4.80 2.44 5.58
N GLY A 96 -6.01 2.09 5.17
CA GLY A 96 -6.31 0.74 4.70
C GLY A 96 -5.38 0.35 3.54
N LYS A 97 -4.92 -0.90 3.54
CA LYS A 97 -3.97 -1.48 2.58
C LYS A 97 -2.54 -0.91 2.66
N GLU A 98 -2.24 -0.08 3.64
CA GLU A 98 -0.86 0.36 3.90
C GLU A 98 -0.01 -0.80 4.44
N LEU A 99 1.26 -0.84 4.05
CA LEU A 99 2.21 -1.86 4.53
C LEU A 99 2.66 -1.51 5.94
N LEU A 100 2.42 -2.41 6.89
CA LEU A 100 2.78 -2.21 8.29
C LEU A 100 4.11 -2.89 8.64
N ILE A 101 4.20 -4.20 8.37
CA ILE A 101 5.33 -5.05 8.78
C ILE A 101 5.72 -5.97 7.63
N LYS A 102 7.02 -6.15 7.44
CA LYS A 102 7.58 -7.21 6.59
C LYS A 102 8.04 -8.36 7.47
N LEU A 103 7.57 -9.56 7.15
CA LEU A 103 7.92 -10.80 7.83
C LEU A 103 8.74 -11.68 6.88
N SER A 104 9.82 -12.28 7.35
CA SER A 104 10.54 -13.35 6.66
C SER A 104 10.10 -14.67 7.25
N MET A 105 9.51 -15.56 6.43
CA MET A 105 9.09 -16.87 6.92
C MET A 105 10.30 -17.69 7.37
N LEU A 106 10.16 -18.39 8.49
CA LEU A 106 11.11 -19.40 8.92
C LEU A 106 10.66 -20.74 8.32
N ASN A 107 11.57 -21.36 7.56
CA ASN A 107 11.35 -22.66 6.93
C ASN A 107 11.74 -23.80 7.86
#